data_AF-A0A819EJD7-F1
#
_entry.id   AF-A0A819EJD7-F1
#
_cell.length_a   1.000
_cell.length_b   1.000
_cell.length_c   1.000
_cell.angle_alpha   90.00
_cell.angle_beta   90.00
_cell.angle_gamma   90.00
#
_symmetry.space_group_name_H-M   'P 1'
#
loop_
_entity.id
_entity.type
_entity.pdbx_description
1 polymer ?
#
loop_
_entity_poly.entity_id
_entity_poly.type
_entity_poly.pdbx_seq_one_letter_code
_entity_poly.pdbx_strand_id
1 'polypeptide(L)'
;MASKATDVDCSAISTTSTATNSSRFNTVVSPNISINGDLEEKISQILELEGIEEKDQIISDVLTNGRQVLVRYKEVLIPEVYSTEIKNADDPSNTSTSEYAEQTDLLKLLIQDVYVRWEAVCKDQPVIWEFICNIKQENKDHFDAVLGHIAEYGTTYTKSSSVLAIILQLLFQGIDDDCLKTQSVFTALFDSVTREGLQGCRHFAKYISEDDLNEQLNQSESPLFLALRMYYCGKIPEIFKQHKIPDTKHGLYSLAIDNVTRNGWLKGIESVKSKIPPIKYQPLLQTVEAMITFASKHEPSTSNQVTKTMTSSTVTTGETTSPNKNLGELRQMSFLRQHHAKPTETS
;
A
#
# COMPACT_ATOMS: atom_id res chain seq x y z
N MET A 1 -66.29 -34.59 -25.50
CA MET A 1 -65.55 -35.07 -26.68
C MET A 1 -64.82 -33.88 -27.31
N ALA A 2 -63.50 -34.03 -27.49
CA ALA A 2 -62.54 -33.19 -28.26
C ALA A 2 -62.49 -31.67 -27.95
N SER A 3 -61.48 -31.09 -27.30
CA SER A 3 -60.04 -30.98 -27.61
C SER A 3 -59.71 -30.14 -28.86
N LYS A 4 -59.09 -28.97 -28.63
CA LYS A 4 -57.94 -28.35 -29.34
C LYS A 4 -57.73 -26.94 -28.76
N ALA A 5 -56.66 -26.70 -28.02
CA ALA A 5 -55.27 -26.48 -28.44
C ALA A 5 -54.96 -24.99 -28.55
N THR A 6 -54.00 -24.61 -27.72
CA THR A 6 -53.33 -23.33 -27.49
C THR A 6 -52.51 -22.85 -28.68
N ASP A 7 -52.58 -21.55 -28.97
CA ASP A 7 -51.49 -20.77 -29.56
C ASP A 7 -51.55 -19.36 -28.95
N VAL A 8 -50.57 -19.03 -28.11
CA VAL A 8 -50.27 -17.65 -27.72
C VAL A 8 -48.80 -17.44 -28.05
N ASP A 9 -48.59 -16.83 -29.22
CA ASP A 9 -47.28 -16.43 -29.70
C ASP A 9 -46.96 -15.03 -29.15
N CYS A 10 -45.81 -14.93 -28.49
CA CYS A 10 -45.24 -13.70 -27.96
C CYS A 10 -44.36 -13.07 -29.04
N SER A 11 -44.75 -11.89 -29.54
CA SER A 11 -43.83 -11.06 -30.30
C SER A 11 -43.87 -9.58 -29.88
N ALA A 12 -42.68 -9.15 -29.43
CA ALA A 12 -42.08 -7.84 -29.61
C ALA A 12 -42.78 -6.60 -29.02
N ILE A 13 -42.35 -6.23 -27.80
CA ILE A 13 -42.17 -4.83 -27.44
C ILE A 13 -40.70 -4.61 -27.08
N SER A 14 -40.03 -3.87 -27.96
CA SER A 14 -38.72 -3.26 -27.75
C SER A 14 -38.70 -2.44 -26.47
N THR A 15 -37.77 -2.76 -25.58
CA THR A 15 -37.23 -1.79 -24.63
C THR A 15 -35.72 -1.81 -24.72
N THR A 16 -35.20 -0.70 -25.22
CA THR A 16 -33.82 -0.25 -25.13
C THR A 16 -33.36 -0.28 -23.68
N SER A 17 -32.36 -1.11 -23.37
CA SER A 17 -31.59 -0.99 -22.12
C SER A 17 -30.13 -0.79 -22.46
N THR A 18 -29.64 0.40 -22.13
CA THR A 18 -28.28 0.88 -22.27
C THR A 18 -27.34 -0.06 -21.50
N ALA A 19 -26.49 -0.78 -22.22
CA ALA A 19 -25.38 -1.52 -21.66
C ALA A 19 -24.25 -0.55 -21.35
N THR A 20 -24.12 -0.14 -20.09
CA THR A 20 -22.99 0.66 -19.61
C THR A 20 -21.87 -0.25 -19.12
N ASN A 21 -20.80 -0.29 -19.92
CA ASN A 21 -19.39 -0.39 -19.54
C ASN A 21 -19.02 -1.33 -18.38
N SER A 22 -18.77 -2.60 -18.71
CA SER A 22 -17.95 -3.50 -17.90
C SER A 22 -16.87 -4.12 -18.78
N SER A 23 -15.85 -3.34 -19.16
CA SER A 23 -14.63 -3.83 -19.82
C SER A 23 -13.61 -2.70 -20.02
N ARG A 24 -13.02 -2.18 -18.96
CA ARG A 24 -11.73 -1.45 -19.02
C ARG A 24 -10.95 -1.66 -17.71
N PHE A 25 -10.46 -2.87 -17.50
CA PHE A 25 -9.27 -3.06 -16.68
C PHE A 25 -8.25 -3.73 -17.60
N ASN A 26 -7.58 -2.90 -18.39
CA ASN A 26 -6.35 -3.33 -19.03
C ASN A 26 -5.40 -3.78 -17.92
N THR A 27 -4.73 -4.90 -18.15
CA THR A 27 -3.53 -5.32 -17.43
C THR A 27 -2.68 -4.07 -17.17
N VAL A 28 -2.47 -3.73 -15.90
CA VAL A 28 -1.50 -2.69 -15.51
C VAL A 28 -0.13 -3.29 -15.81
N VAL A 29 0.27 -3.15 -17.07
CA VAL A 29 1.69 -3.09 -17.41
C VAL A 29 2.15 -1.80 -16.77
N SER A 30 3.06 -1.88 -15.80
CA SER A 30 3.73 -0.71 -15.25
C SER A 30 4.14 0.18 -16.43
N PRO A 31 3.60 1.41 -16.54
CA PRO A 31 3.96 2.26 -17.64
C PRO A 31 5.45 2.57 -17.47
N ASN A 32 6.26 2.04 -18.39
CA ASN A 32 7.62 2.50 -18.62
C ASN A 32 7.47 3.90 -19.25
N ILE A 33 7.14 4.88 -18.42
CA ILE A 33 7.10 6.26 -18.86
C ILE A 33 8.56 6.64 -19.11
N SER A 34 8.85 7.05 -20.34
CA SER A 34 10.15 7.53 -20.82
C SER A 34 10.52 8.88 -20.17
N ILE A 35 10.53 8.94 -18.85
CA ILE A 35 11.07 10.02 -17.99
C ILE A 35 12.46 9.59 -17.43
N ASN A 36 12.79 8.30 -17.48
CA ASN A 36 13.95 7.75 -16.77
C ASN A 36 15.31 8.33 -17.20
N GLY A 37 15.49 8.71 -18.47
CA GLY A 37 16.79 9.22 -18.94
C GLY A 37 17.24 10.51 -18.23
N ASP A 38 16.31 11.44 -17.95
CA ASP A 38 16.61 12.70 -17.26
C ASP A 38 16.80 12.48 -15.74
N LEU A 39 16.08 11.52 -15.16
CA LEU A 39 16.21 11.19 -13.74
C LEU A 39 17.53 10.47 -13.44
N GLU A 40 17.89 9.46 -14.24
CA GLU A 40 19.14 8.72 -14.11
C GLU A 40 20.35 9.63 -14.29
N GLU A 41 20.29 10.57 -15.23
CA GLU A 41 21.33 11.57 -15.44
C GLU A 41 21.47 12.49 -14.21
N LYS A 42 20.36 13.00 -13.66
CA LYS A 42 20.38 13.83 -12.45
C LYS A 42 20.94 13.09 -11.24
N ILE A 43 20.57 11.83 -11.04
CA ILE A 43 21.15 11.00 -9.98
C ILE A 43 22.65 10.83 -10.21
N SER A 44 23.08 10.55 -11.44
CA SER A 44 24.49 10.44 -11.80
C SER A 44 25.27 11.73 -11.54
N GLN A 45 24.66 12.89 -11.76
CA GLN A 45 25.28 14.19 -11.52
C GLN A 45 25.38 14.49 -10.02
N ILE A 46 24.30 14.30 -9.25
CA ILE A 46 24.28 14.52 -7.80
C ILE A 46 25.29 13.60 -7.08
N LEU A 47 25.38 12.35 -7.52
CA LEU A 47 26.29 11.37 -6.93
C LEU A 47 27.70 11.36 -7.55
N GLU A 48 27.97 12.25 -8.50
CA GLU A 48 29.26 12.36 -9.22
C GLU A 48 29.79 11.01 -9.73
N LEU A 49 28.93 10.21 -10.35
CA LEU A 49 29.24 8.82 -10.73
C LEU A 49 30.10 8.68 -12.01
N GLU A 50 30.71 9.76 -12.50
CA GLU A 50 31.52 9.72 -13.72
C GLU A 50 32.79 8.88 -13.51
N GLY A 51 33.00 7.88 -14.36
CA GLY A 51 34.14 6.96 -14.26
C GLY A 51 33.99 5.85 -13.21
N ILE A 52 32.84 5.76 -12.51
CA ILE A 52 32.53 4.65 -11.60
C ILE A 52 31.97 3.47 -12.41
N GLU A 53 32.63 2.31 -12.33
CA GLU A 53 32.24 1.09 -13.06
C GLU A 53 30.82 0.61 -12.70
N GLU A 54 30.42 0.82 -11.45
CA GLU A 54 29.14 0.36 -10.88
C GLU A 54 27.99 1.38 -11.02
N LYS A 55 28.19 2.47 -11.78
CA LYS A 55 27.23 3.58 -11.91
C LYS A 55 25.79 3.12 -12.16
N ASP A 56 25.57 2.28 -13.17
CA ASP A 56 24.21 1.86 -13.56
C ASP A 56 23.55 1.03 -12.45
N GLN A 57 24.33 0.23 -11.74
CA GLN A 57 23.84 -0.56 -10.60
C GLN A 57 23.47 0.36 -9.43
N ILE A 58 24.29 1.36 -9.10
CA ILE A 58 24.01 2.33 -8.04
C ILE A 58 22.70 3.07 -8.33
N ILE A 59 22.53 3.57 -9.56
CA ILE A 59 21.31 4.29 -9.96
C ILE A 59 20.08 3.38 -9.85
N SER A 60 20.16 2.17 -10.39
CA SER A 60 19.08 1.16 -10.30
C SER A 60 18.72 0.83 -8.85
N ASP A 61 19.72 0.64 -8.01
CA ASP A 61 19.55 0.36 -6.58
C ASP A 61 18.87 1.52 -5.87
N VAL A 62 19.26 2.77 -6.14
CA VAL A 62 18.67 3.98 -5.53
C VAL A 62 17.22 4.15 -5.94
N LEU A 63 16.90 3.98 -7.23
CA LEU A 63 15.54 4.09 -7.74
C LEU A 63 14.60 3.02 -7.16
N THR A 64 15.15 1.86 -6.81
CA THR A 64 14.41 0.71 -6.27
C THR A 64 14.31 0.77 -4.74
N ASN A 65 15.43 0.99 -4.06
CA ASN A 65 15.58 0.80 -2.62
C ASN A 65 15.69 2.12 -1.84
N GLY A 66 15.55 3.25 -2.53
CA GLY A 66 15.65 4.58 -1.94
C GLY A 66 17.08 4.96 -1.61
N ARG A 67 17.23 6.16 -1.04
CA ARG A 67 18.53 6.77 -0.70
C ARG A 67 19.39 5.89 0.22
N GLN A 68 18.80 5.17 1.18
CA GLN A 68 19.52 4.38 2.17
C GLN A 68 20.35 3.23 1.60
N VAL A 69 20.09 2.81 0.36
CA VAL A 69 20.92 1.80 -0.30
C VAL A 69 22.37 2.26 -0.50
N LEU A 70 22.60 3.58 -0.55
CA LEU A 70 23.93 4.17 -0.73
C LEU A 70 24.90 3.81 0.40
N VAL A 71 24.41 3.40 1.58
CA VAL A 71 25.27 2.88 2.66
C VAL A 71 26.13 1.70 2.18
N ARG A 72 25.66 0.93 1.21
CA ARG A 72 26.41 -0.20 0.61
C ARG A 72 27.57 0.27 -0.28
N TYR A 73 27.51 1.50 -0.77
CA TYR A 73 28.45 2.08 -1.73
C TYR A 73 29.39 3.11 -1.08
N LYS A 74 29.49 3.13 0.25
CA LYS A 74 30.33 4.07 1.02
C LYS A 74 31.79 4.10 0.55
N GLU A 75 32.35 2.96 0.16
CA GLU A 75 33.75 2.84 -0.27
C GLU A 75 33.97 3.21 -1.74
N VAL A 76 32.89 3.27 -2.52
CA VAL A 76 32.92 3.51 -3.97
C VAL A 76 32.63 4.98 -4.30
N LEU A 77 31.75 5.61 -3.52
CA LEU A 77 31.37 7.00 -3.68
C LEU A 77 32.46 7.95 -3.16
N ILE A 78 32.53 9.14 -3.77
CA ILE A 78 33.39 10.22 -3.28
C ILE A 78 33.00 10.54 -1.83
N PRO A 79 33.94 10.52 -0.86
CA PRO A 79 33.62 10.65 0.56
C PRO A 79 32.80 11.89 0.92
N GLU A 80 33.07 13.02 0.27
CA GLU A 80 32.35 14.28 0.45
C GLU A 80 30.90 14.18 -0.06
N VAL A 81 30.69 13.57 -1.22
CA VAL A 81 29.37 13.32 -1.81
C VAL A 81 28.57 12.36 -0.93
N TYR A 82 29.17 11.25 -0.51
CA TYR A 82 28.54 10.31 0.42
C TYR A 82 28.15 10.99 1.73
N SER A 83 29.06 11.74 2.35
CA SER A 83 28.80 12.42 3.62
C SER A 83 27.70 13.48 3.49
N THR A 84 27.61 14.15 2.34
CA THR A 84 26.56 15.13 2.06
C THR A 84 25.21 14.46 1.85
N GLU A 85 25.17 13.41 1.03
CA GLU A 85 23.94 12.76 0.62
C GLU A 85 23.45 11.69 1.60
N ILE A 86 24.24 11.25 2.58
CA ILE A 86 23.87 10.26 3.61
C ILE A 86 24.00 10.83 5.04
N LYS A 87 24.19 12.15 5.17
CA LYS A 87 24.26 12.89 6.45
C LYS A 87 23.25 12.31 7.46
N ASN A 88 23.76 11.88 8.63
CA ASN A 88 23.07 11.23 9.75
C ASN A 88 23.00 9.68 9.79
N ALA A 89 23.66 8.93 8.91
CA ALA A 89 23.73 7.46 9.07
C ALA A 89 24.68 7.00 10.21
N ASP A 90 25.73 7.78 10.50
CA ASP A 90 26.85 7.34 11.37
C ASP A 90 26.86 7.95 12.79
N ASP A 91 25.95 8.88 13.14
CA ASP A 91 25.94 9.53 14.46
C ASP A 91 24.61 9.33 15.22
N PRO A 92 24.51 8.30 16.09
CA PRO A 92 23.33 8.05 16.92
C PRO A 92 23.15 9.08 18.06
N SER A 93 24.08 10.02 18.24
CA SER A 93 23.98 11.07 19.27
C SER A 93 23.35 12.37 18.76
N ASN A 94 23.12 12.47 17.45
CA ASN A 94 22.49 13.64 16.85
C ASN A 94 20.96 13.56 16.96
N THR A 95 20.45 13.55 18.19
CA THR A 95 19.04 13.78 18.54
C THR A 95 18.70 15.26 18.33
N SER A 96 18.88 15.75 17.11
CA SER A 96 18.35 17.03 16.70
C SER A 96 16.85 16.86 16.47
N THR A 97 16.07 17.20 17.49
CA THR A 97 14.62 17.45 17.49
C THR A 97 14.22 18.62 16.58
N SER A 98 14.75 18.66 15.36
CA SER A 98 14.30 19.57 14.31
C SER A 98 13.59 18.72 13.26
N GLU A 99 12.27 18.87 13.21
CA GLU A 99 11.47 18.63 12.01
C GLU A 99 12.32 18.97 10.76
N TYR A 100 12.44 18.01 9.85
CA TYR A 100 13.22 18.12 8.61
C TYR A 100 14.74 18.26 8.82
N ALA A 101 15.42 17.13 9.04
CA ALA A 101 16.81 17.01 8.58
C ALA A 101 16.88 17.54 7.14
N GLU A 102 17.80 18.48 6.85
CA GLU A 102 17.92 19.12 5.54
C GLU A 102 17.79 18.07 4.43
N GLN A 103 16.68 18.13 3.67
CA GLN A 103 16.50 17.20 2.57
C GLN A 103 17.63 17.44 1.58
N THR A 104 18.46 16.41 1.39
CA THR A 104 19.57 16.45 0.43
C THR A 104 19.01 16.55 -0.99
N ASP A 105 19.84 16.95 -1.95
CA ASP A 105 19.36 17.14 -3.31
C ASP A 105 18.91 15.81 -3.93
N LEU A 106 19.58 14.70 -3.59
CA LEU A 106 19.10 13.38 -3.97
C LEU A 106 17.75 13.06 -3.34
N LEU A 107 17.56 13.31 -2.04
CA LEU A 107 16.30 13.00 -1.37
C LEU A 107 15.13 13.79 -1.97
N LYS A 108 15.32 15.09 -2.25
CA LYS A 108 14.31 15.92 -2.95
C LYS A 108 13.97 15.37 -4.32
N LEU A 109 14.98 14.98 -5.09
CA LEU A 109 14.80 14.39 -6.42
C LEU A 109 13.99 13.09 -6.35
N LEU A 110 14.30 12.23 -5.38
CA LEU A 110 13.58 10.98 -5.17
C LEU A 110 12.14 11.20 -4.69
N ILE A 111 11.89 12.14 -3.78
CA ILE A 111 10.52 12.51 -3.36
C ILE A 111 9.70 12.95 -4.57
N GLN A 112 10.28 13.79 -5.43
CA GLN A 112 9.63 14.26 -6.64
C GLN A 112 9.30 13.10 -7.61
N ASP A 113 10.25 12.19 -7.83
CA ASP A 113 10.03 11.00 -8.65
C ASP A 113 8.93 10.10 -8.08
N VAL A 114 8.96 9.84 -6.77
CA VAL A 114 7.95 9.04 -6.07
C VAL A 114 6.56 9.66 -6.30
N TYR A 115 6.42 10.96 -6.12
CA TYR A 115 5.16 11.67 -6.37
C TYR A 115 4.69 11.53 -7.83
N VAL A 116 5.57 11.76 -8.82
CA VAL A 116 5.24 11.67 -10.24
C VAL A 116 4.80 10.27 -10.63
N ARG A 117 5.52 9.23 -10.18
CA ARG A 117 5.16 7.83 -10.43
C ARG A 117 3.79 7.49 -9.85
N TRP A 118 3.50 7.96 -8.64
CA TRP A 118 2.20 7.68 -8.01
C TRP A 118 1.07 8.42 -8.68
N GLU A 119 1.28 9.69 -9.00
CA GLU A 119 0.32 10.51 -9.72
C GLU A 119 -0.05 9.83 -11.04
N ALA A 120 0.91 9.31 -11.80
CA ALA A 120 0.65 8.58 -13.03
C ALA A 120 -0.21 7.32 -12.81
N VAL A 121 0.00 6.57 -11.73
CA VAL A 121 -0.74 5.33 -11.43
C VAL A 121 -2.13 5.61 -10.84
N CYS A 122 -2.25 6.64 -9.99
CA CYS A 122 -3.46 6.91 -9.22
C CYS A 122 -4.44 7.82 -9.97
N LYS A 123 -3.98 8.64 -10.93
CA LYS A 123 -4.86 9.52 -11.73
C LYS A 123 -6.01 8.78 -12.42
N ASP A 124 -5.79 7.54 -12.82
CA ASP A 124 -6.80 6.69 -13.45
C ASP A 124 -7.76 6.04 -12.44
N GLN A 125 -7.59 6.30 -11.14
CA GLN A 125 -8.44 5.83 -10.04
C GLN A 125 -8.99 7.04 -9.26
N PRO A 126 -10.11 7.65 -9.71
CA PRO A 126 -10.57 8.94 -9.19
C PRO A 126 -10.74 9.00 -7.67
N VAL A 127 -11.26 7.92 -7.06
CA VAL A 127 -11.49 7.87 -5.60
C VAL A 127 -10.16 7.83 -4.83
N ILE A 128 -9.18 7.05 -5.31
CA ILE A 128 -7.84 7.01 -4.71
C ILE A 128 -7.16 8.37 -4.88
N TRP A 129 -7.28 8.97 -6.06
CA TRP A 129 -6.68 10.28 -6.34
C TRP A 129 -7.28 11.39 -5.49
N GLU A 130 -8.62 11.44 -5.37
CA GLU A 130 -9.31 12.41 -4.52
C GLU A 130 -8.88 12.27 -3.06
N PHE A 131 -8.80 11.04 -2.54
CA PHE A 131 -8.32 10.76 -1.20
C PHE A 131 -6.91 11.31 -0.96
N ILE A 132 -5.98 11.04 -1.89
CA ILE A 132 -4.59 11.54 -1.79
C ILE A 132 -4.56 13.08 -1.83
N CYS A 133 -5.33 13.70 -2.73
CA CYS A 133 -5.42 15.16 -2.81
C CYS A 133 -5.99 15.77 -1.53
N ASN A 134 -7.00 15.15 -0.92
CA ASN A 134 -7.58 15.63 0.34
C ASN A 134 -6.54 15.57 1.47
N ILE A 135 -5.82 14.44 1.64
CA ILE A 135 -4.78 14.34 2.66
C ILE A 135 -3.66 15.36 2.44
N LYS A 136 -3.22 15.57 1.19
CA LYS A 136 -2.21 16.59 0.87
C LYS A 136 -2.64 18.00 1.29
N GLN A 137 -3.94 18.30 1.24
CA GLN A 137 -4.49 19.60 1.64
C GLN A 137 -4.70 19.70 3.16
N GLU A 138 -5.18 18.63 3.79
CA GLU A 138 -5.58 18.61 5.20
C GLU A 138 -4.41 18.33 6.15
N ASN A 139 -3.46 17.50 5.73
CA ASN A 139 -2.30 17.09 6.52
C ASN A 139 -1.07 16.94 5.62
N LYS A 140 -0.56 18.10 5.17
CA LYS A 140 0.60 18.18 4.28
C LYS A 140 1.85 17.53 4.89
N ASP A 141 2.12 17.75 6.18
CA ASP A 141 3.32 17.20 6.83
C ASP A 141 3.31 15.66 6.83
N HIS A 142 2.16 15.04 7.11
CA HIS A 142 2.02 13.58 7.00
C HIS A 142 2.21 13.09 5.55
N PHE A 143 1.61 13.80 4.60
CA PHE A 143 1.76 13.47 3.18
C PHE A 143 3.23 13.53 2.73
N ASP A 144 3.93 14.61 3.08
CA ASP A 144 5.34 14.81 2.74
C ASP A 144 6.23 13.79 3.48
N ALA A 145 5.90 13.41 4.72
CA ALA A 145 6.60 12.36 5.46
C ALA A 145 6.50 11.00 4.75
N VAL A 146 5.32 10.59 4.28
CA VAL A 146 5.13 9.33 3.55
C VAL A 146 5.91 9.29 2.23
N LEU A 147 5.95 10.41 1.50
CA LEU A 147 6.81 10.53 0.31
C LEU A 147 8.30 10.42 0.69
N GLY A 148 8.70 11.10 1.76
CA GLY A 148 10.04 11.06 2.31
C GLY A 148 10.48 9.64 2.67
N HIS A 149 9.65 8.87 3.36
CA HIS A 149 9.96 7.49 3.75
C HIS A 149 10.17 6.58 2.54
N ILE A 150 9.33 6.72 1.51
CA ILE A 150 9.47 5.90 0.30
C ILE A 150 10.70 6.31 -0.51
N ALA A 151 11.00 7.61 -0.59
CA ALA A 151 12.24 8.09 -1.21
C ALA A 151 13.49 7.65 -0.44
N GLU A 152 13.39 7.55 0.89
CA GLU A 152 14.48 7.16 1.77
C GLU A 152 14.78 5.65 1.70
N TYR A 153 13.74 4.82 1.69
CA TYR A 153 13.85 3.39 1.95
C TYR A 153 13.25 2.47 0.86
N GLY A 154 12.64 3.04 -0.18
CA GLY A 154 12.18 2.36 -1.39
C GLY A 154 11.28 1.13 -1.16
N THR A 155 11.64 0.00 -1.79
CA THR A 155 10.92 -1.30 -1.73
C THR A 155 10.61 -1.80 -0.34
N THR A 156 11.39 -1.41 0.68
CA THR A 156 11.10 -1.73 2.08
C THR A 156 9.70 -1.29 2.48
N TYR A 157 9.26 -0.14 1.96
CA TYR A 157 7.97 0.48 2.26
C TYR A 157 6.99 0.44 1.11
N THR A 158 7.41 0.32 -0.15
CA THR A 158 6.46 0.13 -1.26
C THR A 158 6.00 -1.33 -1.41
N LYS A 159 6.73 -2.28 -0.81
CA LYS A 159 6.42 -3.72 -0.81
C LYS A 159 6.15 -4.23 -2.24
N SER A 160 5.25 -5.21 -2.38
CA SER A 160 4.83 -5.75 -3.68
C SER A 160 3.72 -4.93 -4.35
N SER A 161 3.26 -3.84 -3.74
CA SER A 161 2.29 -2.92 -4.33
C SER A 161 2.43 -1.53 -3.71
N SER A 162 2.98 -0.60 -4.50
CA SER A 162 3.18 0.79 -4.10
C SER A 162 1.86 1.43 -3.67
N VAL A 163 0.83 1.38 -4.52
CA VAL A 163 -0.49 1.99 -4.24
C VAL A 163 -1.06 1.52 -2.90
N LEU A 164 -1.09 0.22 -2.64
CA LEU A 164 -1.58 -0.31 -1.36
C LEU A 164 -0.74 0.17 -0.18
N ALA A 165 0.57 0.09 -0.30
CA ALA A 165 1.47 0.48 0.78
C ALA A 165 1.34 1.97 1.16
N ILE A 166 1.13 2.83 0.18
CA ILE A 166 0.94 4.27 0.40
C ILE A 166 -0.38 4.54 1.09
N ILE A 167 -1.47 3.95 0.58
CA ILE A 167 -2.80 4.14 1.17
C ILE A 167 -2.80 3.66 2.64
N LEU A 168 -2.10 2.56 2.94
CA LEU A 168 -1.89 2.12 4.31
C LEU A 168 -1.10 3.14 5.14
N GLN A 169 0.01 3.69 4.65
CA GLN A 169 0.78 4.71 5.38
C GLN A 169 -0.02 6.01 5.60
N LEU A 170 -0.82 6.43 4.61
CA LEU A 170 -1.66 7.62 4.70
C LEU A 170 -2.81 7.45 5.71
N LEU A 171 -3.42 6.25 5.77
CA LEU A 171 -4.52 5.94 6.70
C LEU A 171 -4.04 5.69 8.13
N PHE A 172 -2.94 4.94 8.30
CA PHE A 172 -2.45 4.50 9.61
C PHE A 172 -1.41 5.46 10.18
N GLN A 173 -1.79 6.74 10.32
CA GLN A 173 -0.93 7.83 10.79
C GLN A 173 -0.31 7.59 12.17
N GLY A 174 -0.88 6.70 12.99
CA GLY A 174 -0.31 6.35 14.28
C GLY A 174 0.96 5.48 14.20
N ILE A 175 1.33 5.01 13.01
CA ILE A 175 2.60 4.31 12.79
C ILE A 175 3.64 5.39 12.49
N ASP A 176 4.38 5.79 13.52
CA ASP A 176 5.44 6.80 13.43
C ASP A 176 6.71 6.28 12.75
N ASP A 177 7.66 7.19 12.49
CA ASP A 177 8.96 6.90 11.87
C ASP A 177 9.73 5.77 12.56
N ASP A 178 9.65 5.66 13.89
CA ASP A 178 10.36 4.61 14.63
C ASP A 178 9.67 3.25 14.47
N CYS A 179 8.34 3.20 14.49
CA CYS A 179 7.54 2.02 14.18
C CYS A 179 7.68 1.59 12.72
N LEU A 180 7.86 2.56 11.81
CA LEU A 180 8.16 2.35 10.41
C LEU A 180 9.57 1.75 10.25
N LYS A 181 10.60 2.40 10.82
CA LYS A 181 12.02 1.98 10.77
C LYS A 181 12.26 0.61 11.38
N THR A 182 11.52 0.25 12.43
CA THR A 182 11.61 -1.08 13.05
C THR A 182 11.00 -2.19 12.19
N GLN A 183 10.48 -1.87 10.99
CA GLN A 183 9.95 -2.72 9.91
C GLN A 183 8.80 -3.66 10.31
N SER A 184 8.67 -4.05 11.57
CA SER A 184 7.77 -5.08 12.06
C SER A 184 6.31 -4.66 12.00
N VAL A 185 5.96 -3.44 12.42
CA VAL A 185 4.56 -3.03 12.53
C VAL A 185 3.94 -2.81 11.15
N PHE A 186 4.60 -2.03 10.29
CA PHE A 186 4.08 -1.78 8.94
C PHE A 186 4.09 -3.04 8.06
N THR A 187 5.13 -3.88 8.16
CA THR A 187 5.15 -5.18 7.46
C THR A 187 4.02 -6.07 7.96
N ALA A 188 3.81 -6.17 9.28
CA ALA A 188 2.70 -6.94 9.83
C ALA A 188 1.33 -6.39 9.40
N LEU A 189 1.17 -5.07 9.29
CA LEU A 189 -0.05 -4.46 8.74
C LEU A 189 -0.27 -4.86 7.28
N PHE A 190 0.75 -4.67 6.43
CA PHE A 190 0.69 -5.01 5.01
C PHE A 190 0.37 -6.50 4.81
N ASP A 191 1.02 -7.38 5.57
CA ASP A 191 0.81 -8.82 5.50
C ASP A 191 -0.56 -9.23 6.03
N SER A 192 -1.01 -8.63 7.13
CA SER A 192 -2.36 -8.88 7.66
C SER A 192 -3.43 -8.50 6.65
N VAL A 193 -3.31 -7.32 6.02
CA VAL A 193 -4.30 -6.84 5.03
C VAL A 193 -4.25 -7.66 3.75
N THR A 194 -3.07 -8.02 3.25
CA THR A 194 -2.94 -8.84 2.03
C THR A 194 -3.28 -10.32 2.23
N ARG A 195 -3.30 -10.81 3.47
CA ARG A 195 -3.74 -12.17 3.82
C ARG A 195 -5.24 -12.24 4.12
N GLU A 196 -5.73 -11.32 4.94
CA GLU A 196 -7.06 -11.38 5.57
C GLU A 196 -8.05 -10.39 4.94
N GLY A 197 -7.63 -9.69 3.90
CA GLY A 197 -8.43 -8.65 3.25
C GLY A 197 -8.54 -7.42 4.13
N LEU A 198 -9.57 -6.61 3.87
CA LEU A 198 -9.90 -5.44 4.68
C LEU A 198 -10.02 -5.75 6.19
N GLN A 199 -10.52 -6.93 6.55
CA GLN A 199 -10.66 -7.29 7.97
C GLN A 199 -9.33 -7.35 8.73
N GLY A 200 -8.21 -7.54 8.02
CA GLY A 200 -6.87 -7.52 8.61
C GLY A 200 -6.52 -6.17 9.28
N CYS A 201 -7.16 -5.07 8.86
CA CYS A 201 -6.98 -3.76 9.48
C CYS A 201 -7.39 -3.72 10.95
N ARG A 202 -8.33 -4.58 11.37
CA ARG A 202 -8.80 -4.60 12.77
C ARG A 202 -7.70 -4.90 13.77
N HIS A 203 -6.67 -5.65 13.38
CA HIS A 203 -5.50 -5.93 14.23
C HIS A 203 -4.67 -4.68 14.55
N PHE A 204 -4.84 -3.62 13.74
CA PHE A 204 -4.07 -2.38 13.81
C PHE A 204 -4.96 -1.18 14.14
N ALA A 205 -6.17 -1.42 14.67
CA ALA A 205 -7.15 -0.37 14.98
C ALA A 205 -6.62 0.74 15.90
N LYS A 206 -5.58 0.46 16.71
CA LYS A 206 -4.94 1.47 17.57
C LYS A 206 -4.15 2.55 16.81
N TYR A 207 -3.87 2.36 15.52
CA TYR A 207 -3.03 3.23 14.69
C TYR A 207 -3.84 4.07 13.68
N ILE A 208 -5.17 3.93 13.67
CA ILE A 208 -6.11 4.61 12.79
C ILE A 208 -7.29 5.10 13.63
N SER A 209 -7.98 6.17 13.23
CA SER A 209 -9.19 6.58 13.93
C SER A 209 -10.30 5.54 13.73
N GLU A 210 -11.22 5.44 14.70
CA GLU A 210 -12.34 4.50 14.59
C GLU A 210 -13.27 4.86 13.41
N ASP A 211 -13.47 6.15 13.15
CA ASP A 211 -14.28 6.64 12.04
C ASP A 211 -13.66 6.26 10.69
N ASP A 212 -12.37 6.53 10.51
CA ASP A 212 -11.66 6.19 9.27
C ASP A 212 -11.65 4.66 9.06
N LEU A 213 -11.39 3.89 10.11
CA LEU A 213 -11.41 2.43 10.04
C LEU A 213 -12.79 1.92 9.63
N ASN A 214 -13.85 2.42 10.25
CA ASN A 214 -15.22 2.03 9.91
C ASN A 214 -15.59 2.43 8.48
N GLU A 215 -15.15 3.59 8.01
CA GLU A 215 -15.31 4.01 6.63
C GLU A 215 -14.66 3.01 5.67
N GLN A 216 -13.38 2.69 5.90
CA GLN A 216 -12.62 1.79 5.04
C GLN A 216 -13.23 0.37 4.99
N LEU A 217 -13.75 -0.12 6.12
CA LEU A 217 -14.32 -1.47 6.23
C LEU A 217 -15.72 -1.62 5.63
N ASN A 218 -16.53 -0.56 5.66
CA ASN A 218 -17.95 -0.64 5.28
C ASN A 218 -18.24 -0.15 3.86
N GLN A 219 -17.38 0.66 3.27
CA GLN A 219 -17.57 1.16 1.91
C GLN A 219 -16.94 0.24 0.85
N SER A 220 -17.74 -0.11 -0.15
CA SER A 220 -17.32 -0.95 -1.29
C SER A 220 -16.36 -0.26 -2.26
N GLU A 221 -16.16 1.05 -2.11
CA GLU A 221 -15.31 1.86 -2.96
C GLU A 221 -14.35 2.70 -2.10
N SER A 222 -14.09 2.29 -0.86
CA SER A 222 -13.10 2.97 -0.02
C SER A 222 -11.72 2.95 -0.70
N PRO A 223 -10.87 3.97 -0.49
CA PRO A 223 -9.52 4.01 -1.03
C PRO A 223 -8.74 2.72 -0.74
N LEU A 224 -8.88 2.18 0.48
CA LEU A 224 -8.23 0.93 0.85
C LEU A 224 -8.81 -0.28 0.13
N PHE A 225 -10.14 -0.37 -0.03
CA PHE A 225 -10.76 -1.44 -0.81
C PHE A 225 -10.23 -1.43 -2.25
N LEU A 226 -10.20 -0.27 -2.89
CA LEU A 226 -9.75 -0.14 -4.28
C LEU A 226 -8.26 -0.48 -4.43
N ALA A 227 -7.40 0.02 -3.55
CA ALA A 227 -5.97 -0.30 -3.59
C ALA A 227 -5.70 -1.80 -3.38
N LEU A 228 -6.41 -2.43 -2.45
CA LEU A 228 -6.30 -3.86 -2.18
C LEU A 228 -6.91 -4.71 -3.32
N ARG A 229 -7.98 -4.23 -3.94
CA ARG A 229 -8.56 -4.82 -5.14
C ARG A 229 -7.55 -4.83 -6.29
N MET A 230 -6.86 -3.71 -6.51
CA MET A 230 -5.79 -3.60 -7.52
C MET A 230 -4.66 -4.60 -7.24
N TYR A 231 -4.26 -4.79 -5.97
CA TYR A 231 -3.28 -5.80 -5.57
C TYR A 231 -3.69 -7.22 -5.99
N TYR A 232 -4.97 -7.59 -5.84
CA TYR A 232 -5.48 -8.92 -6.20
C TYR A 232 -5.80 -9.08 -7.69
N CYS A 233 -6.06 -7.99 -8.41
CA CYS A 233 -6.40 -8.01 -9.85
C CYS A 233 -5.34 -8.70 -10.71
N GLY A 234 -4.06 -8.64 -10.35
CA GLY A 234 -3.01 -9.40 -11.04
C GLY A 234 -2.97 -10.88 -10.65
N LYS A 235 -3.22 -11.19 -9.38
CA LYS A 235 -2.94 -12.50 -8.77
C LYS A 235 -4.05 -13.52 -8.98
N ILE A 236 -5.31 -13.12 -8.80
CA ILE A 236 -6.43 -14.07 -8.91
C ILE A 236 -6.58 -14.64 -10.32
N PRO A 237 -6.59 -13.82 -11.39
CA PRO A 237 -6.67 -14.35 -12.75
C PRO A 237 -5.52 -15.30 -13.08
N GLU A 238 -4.31 -15.01 -12.57
CA GLU A 238 -3.13 -15.86 -12.77
C GLU A 238 -3.34 -17.25 -12.16
N ILE A 239 -3.69 -17.31 -10.88
CA ILE A 239 -3.93 -18.58 -10.17
C ILE A 239 -5.09 -19.34 -10.82
N PHE A 240 -6.17 -18.66 -11.18
CA PHE A 240 -7.33 -19.32 -11.80
C PHE A 240 -6.96 -19.92 -13.16
N LYS A 241 -6.15 -19.22 -13.96
CA LYS A 241 -5.60 -19.73 -15.23
C LYS A 241 -4.68 -20.93 -15.01
N GLN A 242 -3.79 -20.90 -14.01
CA GLN A 242 -2.93 -22.03 -13.65
C GLN A 242 -3.76 -23.30 -13.36
N HIS A 243 -4.89 -23.15 -12.67
CA HIS A 243 -5.82 -24.25 -12.38
C HIS A 243 -6.86 -24.50 -13.48
N LYS A 244 -6.72 -23.86 -14.65
CA LYS A 244 -7.62 -23.98 -15.81
C LYS A 244 -9.08 -23.63 -15.46
N ILE A 245 -9.32 -22.73 -14.52
CA ILE A 245 -10.65 -22.25 -14.13
C ILE A 245 -11.00 -21.09 -15.07
N PRO A 246 -11.92 -21.25 -16.03
CA PRO A 246 -12.27 -20.18 -16.96
C PRO A 246 -13.03 -19.07 -16.23
N ASP A 247 -12.89 -17.85 -16.72
CA ASP A 247 -13.83 -16.81 -16.30
C ASP A 247 -15.21 -17.15 -16.86
N THR A 248 -16.22 -17.08 -16.00
CA THR A 248 -17.60 -17.42 -16.39
C THR A 248 -18.28 -16.20 -16.98
N LYS A 249 -19.38 -16.39 -17.72
CA LYS A 249 -20.19 -15.27 -18.27
C LYS A 249 -20.67 -14.26 -17.21
N HIS A 250 -20.63 -14.63 -15.93
CA HIS A 250 -21.02 -13.79 -14.80
C HIS A 250 -19.83 -13.18 -14.03
N GLY A 251 -18.62 -13.17 -14.60
CA GLY A 251 -17.45 -12.51 -14.01
C GLY A 251 -16.99 -13.19 -12.72
N LEU A 252 -16.61 -14.46 -12.80
CA LEU A 252 -16.10 -15.22 -11.65
C LEU A 252 -14.84 -14.57 -11.09
N TYR A 253 -13.95 -14.09 -11.96
CA TYR A 253 -12.68 -13.50 -11.54
C TYR A 253 -12.91 -12.21 -10.75
N SER A 254 -13.78 -11.32 -11.25
CA SER A 254 -14.14 -10.10 -10.53
C SER A 254 -14.79 -10.40 -9.18
N LEU A 255 -15.70 -11.36 -9.14
CA LEU A 255 -16.35 -11.74 -7.88
C LEU A 255 -15.35 -12.30 -6.86
N ALA A 256 -14.42 -13.14 -7.31
CA ALA A 256 -13.36 -13.66 -6.44
C ALA A 256 -12.44 -12.54 -5.94
N ILE A 257 -12.07 -11.60 -6.82
CA ILE A 257 -11.30 -10.40 -6.47
C ILE A 257 -12.00 -9.60 -5.38
N ASP A 258 -13.29 -9.26 -5.55
CA ASP A 258 -14.02 -8.46 -4.56
C ASP A 258 -14.15 -9.21 -3.22
N ASN A 259 -14.41 -10.52 -3.26
CA ASN A 259 -14.55 -11.34 -2.06
C ASN A 259 -13.24 -11.52 -1.29
N VAL A 260 -12.12 -11.72 -2.00
CA VAL A 260 -10.78 -11.80 -1.41
C VAL A 260 -10.35 -10.44 -0.87
N THR A 261 -10.69 -9.35 -1.57
CA THR A 261 -10.45 -7.98 -1.09
C THR A 261 -11.13 -7.75 0.27
N ARG A 262 -12.37 -8.19 0.45
CA ARG A 262 -13.10 -8.00 1.72
C ARG A 262 -12.63 -8.92 2.83
N ASN A 263 -12.46 -10.20 2.54
CA ASN A 263 -12.41 -11.26 3.54
C ASN A 263 -11.08 -12.02 3.57
N GLY A 264 -10.15 -11.68 2.69
CA GLY A 264 -8.88 -12.36 2.52
C GLY A 264 -8.98 -13.60 1.65
N TRP A 265 -7.82 -14.21 1.41
CA TRP A 265 -7.66 -15.29 0.44
C TRP A 265 -8.58 -16.48 0.70
N LEU A 266 -8.50 -17.10 1.89
CA LEU A 266 -9.22 -18.36 2.14
C LEU A 266 -10.74 -18.16 2.13
N LYS A 267 -11.24 -17.18 2.90
CA LYS A 267 -12.67 -16.88 2.98
C LYS A 267 -13.23 -16.36 1.65
N GLY A 268 -12.45 -15.57 0.92
CA GLY A 268 -12.84 -15.00 -0.37
C GLY A 268 -12.90 -16.03 -1.49
N ILE A 269 -12.01 -17.03 -1.49
CA ILE A 269 -12.08 -18.16 -2.43
C ILE A 269 -13.20 -19.13 -2.04
N GLU A 270 -13.41 -19.35 -0.75
CA GLU A 270 -14.50 -20.20 -0.27
C GLU A 270 -15.88 -19.68 -0.67
N SER A 271 -16.09 -18.36 -0.64
CA SER A 271 -17.39 -17.76 -1.00
C SER A 271 -17.76 -17.95 -2.47
N VAL A 272 -16.80 -18.28 -3.35
CA VAL A 272 -17.05 -18.58 -4.77
C VAL A 272 -16.97 -20.07 -5.10
N LYS A 273 -16.86 -20.94 -4.08
CA LYS A 273 -16.76 -22.40 -4.24
C LYS A 273 -17.83 -23.00 -5.15
N SER A 274 -19.08 -22.56 -5.03
CA SER A 274 -20.20 -23.07 -5.83
C SER A 274 -20.08 -22.76 -7.33
N LYS A 275 -19.22 -21.82 -7.71
CA LYS A 275 -18.96 -21.42 -9.09
C LYS A 275 -17.70 -22.06 -9.67
N ILE A 276 -16.96 -22.84 -8.88
CA ILE A 276 -15.73 -23.52 -9.28
C ILE A 276 -16.02 -25.02 -9.42
N PRO A 277 -15.57 -25.69 -10.50
CA PRO A 277 -15.71 -27.13 -10.63
C PRO A 277 -15.08 -27.86 -9.42
N PRO A 278 -15.80 -28.80 -8.77
CA PRO A 278 -15.32 -29.45 -7.54
C PRO A 278 -13.90 -30.07 -7.67
N ILE A 279 -13.60 -30.66 -8.83
CA ILE A 279 -12.29 -31.26 -9.12
C ILE A 279 -11.13 -30.24 -9.18
N LYS A 280 -11.42 -28.96 -9.40
CA LYS A 280 -10.44 -27.86 -9.45
C LYS A 280 -10.33 -27.10 -8.14
N TYR A 281 -11.38 -27.12 -7.31
CA TYR A 281 -11.44 -26.35 -6.08
C TYR A 281 -10.38 -26.78 -5.04
N GLN A 282 -10.21 -28.08 -4.83
CA GLN A 282 -9.24 -28.58 -3.85
C GLN A 282 -7.77 -28.24 -4.22
N PRO A 283 -7.32 -28.47 -5.46
CA PRO A 283 -5.99 -28.01 -5.89
C PRO A 283 -5.81 -26.49 -5.78
N LEU A 284 -6.84 -25.70 -6.12
CA LEU A 284 -6.79 -24.24 -5.97
C LEU A 284 -6.56 -23.84 -4.51
N LEU A 285 -7.32 -24.43 -3.59
CA LEU A 285 -7.22 -24.12 -2.16
C LEU A 285 -5.82 -24.44 -1.62
N GLN A 286 -5.24 -25.59 -2.00
CA GLN A 286 -3.87 -25.97 -1.63
C GLN A 286 -2.83 -24.96 -2.12
N THR A 287 -2.96 -24.46 -3.36
CA THR A 287 -2.07 -23.41 -3.89
C THR A 287 -2.19 -22.13 -3.06
N VAL A 288 -3.42 -21.71 -2.73
CA VAL A 288 -3.66 -20.51 -1.93
C VAL A 288 -3.09 -20.65 -0.52
N GLU A 289 -3.28 -21.79 0.14
CA GLU A 289 -2.71 -22.09 1.46
C GLU A 289 -1.17 -22.09 1.44
N ALA A 290 -0.58 -22.66 0.40
CA ALA A 290 0.88 -22.65 0.21
C ALA A 290 1.41 -21.22 0.04
N MET A 291 0.74 -20.37 -0.73
CA MET A 291 1.12 -18.97 -0.91
C MET A 291 1.11 -18.19 0.41
N ILE A 292 0.05 -18.36 1.21
CA ILE A 292 -0.07 -17.71 2.52
C ILE A 292 1.03 -18.18 3.49
N THR A 293 1.32 -19.49 3.49
CA THR A 293 2.33 -20.08 4.36
C THR A 293 3.75 -19.69 3.97
N PHE A 294 4.04 -19.61 2.66
CA PHE A 294 5.34 -19.20 2.15
C PHE A 294 5.64 -17.74 2.49
N ALA A 295 4.64 -16.85 2.36
CA ALA A 295 4.75 -15.46 2.77
C ALA A 295 5.08 -15.33 4.27
N SER A 296 4.53 -16.22 5.11
CA SER A 296 4.74 -16.20 6.57
C SER A 296 6.12 -16.71 7.02
N LYS A 297 6.89 -17.37 6.14
CA LYS A 297 8.19 -17.99 6.47
C LYS A 297 9.41 -17.19 6.02
N HIS A 298 9.21 -16.20 5.14
CA HIS A 298 10.30 -15.41 4.54
C HIS A 298 10.49 -14.04 5.20
N GLU A 299 10.08 -13.86 6.46
CA GLU A 299 10.58 -12.74 7.27
C GLU A 299 12.10 -12.91 7.45
N PRO A 300 12.94 -11.93 7.05
CA PRO A 300 14.34 -11.94 7.42
C PRO A 300 14.43 -11.69 8.93
N SER A 301 14.60 -12.76 9.70
CA SER A 301 14.94 -12.68 11.11
C SER A 301 16.34 -12.09 11.26
N THR A 302 16.46 -10.76 11.33
CA THR A 302 17.67 -10.06 11.77
C THR A 302 17.72 -10.06 13.30
N SER A 303 18.00 -11.23 13.88
CA SER A 303 18.37 -11.36 15.28
C SER A 303 19.86 -11.04 15.45
N ASN A 304 20.20 -9.77 15.64
CA ASN A 304 21.45 -9.42 16.31
C ASN A 304 21.20 -9.40 17.82
N GLN A 305 21.32 -10.56 18.46
CA GLN A 305 21.49 -10.62 19.91
C GLN A 305 22.88 -10.07 20.25
N VAL A 306 22.93 -8.83 20.73
CA VAL A 306 24.07 -8.34 21.49
C VAL A 306 23.94 -8.92 22.89
N THR A 307 24.70 -9.99 23.14
CA THR A 307 24.94 -10.54 24.47
C THR A 307 25.65 -9.48 25.32
N LYS A 308 24.91 -8.70 26.12
CA LYS A 308 25.49 -7.84 27.15
C LYS A 308 25.51 -8.58 28.48
N THR A 309 26.70 -9.10 28.80
CA THR A 309 27.09 -9.59 30.12
C THR A 309 26.84 -8.50 31.17
N MET A 310 25.91 -8.77 32.10
CA MET A 310 25.69 -7.94 33.29
C MET A 310 26.83 -8.16 34.29
N THR A 311 27.61 -7.11 34.57
CA THR A 311 28.26 -6.92 35.87
C THR A 311 27.41 -5.99 36.71
N SER A 312 27.00 -6.52 37.86
CA SER A 312 26.19 -5.86 38.88
C SER A 312 27.01 -4.82 39.64
N SER A 313 26.45 -3.63 39.86
CA SER A 313 26.75 -2.81 41.04
C SER A 313 25.58 -1.88 41.34
N THR A 314 25.10 -2.07 42.56
CA THR A 314 24.07 -1.39 43.32
C THR A 314 24.38 0.10 43.51
N VAL A 315 23.36 0.97 43.53
CA VAL A 315 23.10 1.99 44.57
C VAL A 315 21.65 2.50 44.41
N THR A 316 20.98 2.62 45.55
CA THR A 316 19.56 2.96 45.74
C THR A 316 19.41 4.44 46.13
N THR A 317 18.16 4.92 46.10
CA THR A 317 17.60 6.22 46.53
C THR A 317 17.71 7.32 45.47
N GLY A 318 16.64 7.96 45.00
CA GLY A 318 15.23 7.97 45.34
C GLY A 318 14.73 9.39 45.11
N GLU A 319 13.72 9.61 44.28
CA GLU A 319 12.79 10.75 44.43
C GLU A 319 11.66 10.71 43.40
N THR A 320 10.52 11.14 43.90
CA THR A 320 9.19 11.36 43.33
C THR A 320 9.14 12.16 42.03
N THR A 321 8.25 11.79 41.10
CA THR A 321 7.18 12.66 40.56
C THR A 321 6.23 11.89 39.64
N SER A 322 4.94 12.24 39.73
CA SER A 322 3.81 11.66 39.01
C SER A 322 3.87 11.89 37.49
N PRO A 323 3.25 11.02 36.66
CA PRO A 323 3.27 11.19 35.22
C PRO A 323 2.25 12.24 34.77
N ASN A 324 2.75 13.13 33.93
CA ASN A 324 2.05 14.25 33.30
C ASN A 324 0.98 13.71 32.32
N LYS A 325 -0.30 14.03 32.60
CA LYS A 325 -1.41 13.89 31.67
C LYS A 325 -1.33 15.06 30.68
N ASN A 326 -0.81 14.83 29.49
CA ASN A 326 -1.06 15.72 28.34
C ASN A 326 -0.69 15.00 27.04
N LEU A 327 -1.63 14.20 26.53
CA LEU A 327 -1.59 13.65 25.17
C LEU A 327 -3.01 13.49 24.62
N GLY A 328 -3.88 14.48 24.86
CA GLY A 328 -5.33 14.35 24.66
C GLY A 328 -6.04 15.50 23.94
N GLU A 329 -5.37 16.58 23.52
CA GLU A 329 -6.07 17.79 23.06
C GLU A 329 -5.69 18.26 21.64
N LEU A 330 -5.45 17.34 20.70
CA LEU A 330 -5.25 17.72 19.29
C LEU A 330 -5.92 16.77 18.29
N ARG A 331 -7.11 16.27 18.62
CA ARG A 331 -7.99 15.56 17.67
C ARG A 331 -9.46 15.82 17.95
N GLN A 332 -9.92 17.03 17.63
CA GLN A 332 -11.32 17.30 17.27
C GLN A 332 -11.35 18.36 16.17
N MET A 333 -11.26 17.93 14.92
CA MET A 333 -11.81 18.68 13.80
C MET A 333 -12.80 17.75 13.11
N SER A 334 -14.05 17.92 13.53
CA SER A 334 -15.23 17.18 13.13
C SER A 334 -15.55 17.32 11.64
N PHE A 335 -15.98 16.20 11.05
CA PHE A 335 -16.68 16.10 9.78
C PHE A 335 -17.87 17.06 9.69
N LEU A 336 -17.84 17.96 8.70
CA LEU A 336 -19.01 18.59 8.10
C LEU A 336 -18.87 18.48 6.59
N ARG A 337 -19.41 17.41 5.99
CA ARG A 337 -19.81 17.44 4.56
C ARG A 337 -21.31 17.31 4.48
N GLN A 338 -21.91 18.37 3.94
CA GLN A 338 -23.33 18.60 3.77
C GLN A 338 -23.94 17.54 2.84
N HIS A 339 -24.92 16.80 3.35
CA HIS A 339 -25.92 16.17 2.50
C HIS A 339 -26.88 17.25 2.00
N HIS A 340 -26.75 17.67 0.74
CA HIS A 340 -27.86 18.34 0.06
C HIS A 340 -28.86 17.28 -0.41
N ALA A 341 -29.92 17.12 0.38
CA ALA A 341 -31.17 16.50 -0.04
C ALA A 341 -31.90 17.40 -1.06
N LYS A 342 -32.48 16.76 -2.09
CA LYS A 342 -33.43 17.36 -3.04
C LYS A 342 -34.62 18.02 -2.32
N PRO A 343 -35.18 19.10 -2.87
CA PRO A 343 -36.60 19.39 -2.73
C PRO A 343 -37.38 18.78 -3.90
N THR A 344 -38.41 18.04 -3.50
CA THR A 344 -39.59 17.68 -4.27
C THR A 344 -40.36 18.97 -4.60
N GLU A 345 -40.69 19.21 -5.86
CA GLU A 345 -41.81 20.10 -6.20
C GLU A 345 -42.84 19.33 -7.01
N THR A 346 -43.98 19.16 -6.37
CA THR A 346 -45.29 18.90 -6.97
C THR A 346 -45.84 20.20 -7.54
N SER A 347 -46.19 20.21 -8.83
CA SER A 347 -47.41 20.80 -9.40
C SER A 347 -47.56 20.36 -10.85
#